data_AF-A0A1E8FRW3-F1
#
_entry.id   AF-A0A1E8FRW3-F1
#
_cell.length_a   1.000
_cell.length_b   1.000
_cell.length_c   1.000
_cell.angle_alpha   90.00
_cell.angle_beta   90.00
_cell.angle_gamma   90.00
#
_symmetry.space_group_name_H-M   'P 1'
#
loop_
_entity.id
_entity.type
_entity.pdbx_description
1 polymer ?
#
loop_
_entity_poly.entity_id
_entity_poly.type
_entity_poly.pdbx_seq_one_letter_code
_entity_poly.pdbx_strand_id
1 'polypeptide(L)'
;MLAPDAERTTTVVIGAGMPGLAVASELCRHGVDAIVVSGLNGFPFSIESGQPGTGSLNTGKLPRCDGPDAASLQERNEILRHLRNYAASHHLDVRNTTPAVRLDLLAHQQPLKQKPEQKLWAIHTEQGVLLADNIVLTRCGQSQLRRMLADLGIAIGQNLTSALRAMGMYLVGVGELVSPTPKEVLRQAKVVGQAISAKVHPDNALAGRALTGSFAALA
;
A
#
# COMPACT_ATOMS: atom_id res chain seq x y z
N MET A 1 21.63 9.97 -12.44
CA MET A 1 21.37 9.37 -13.78
C MET A 1 20.17 8.46 -13.60
N LEU A 2 18.95 8.96 -13.87
CA LEU A 2 17.71 8.17 -13.77
C LEU A 2 17.76 7.10 -14.88
N ALA A 3 17.50 5.83 -14.53
CA ALA A 3 17.48 4.75 -15.50
C ALA A 3 16.40 5.04 -16.58
N PRO A 4 16.67 4.75 -17.87
CA PRO A 4 15.80 5.14 -19.00
C PRO A 4 14.42 4.46 -19.05
N ASP A 5 14.12 3.52 -18.15
CA ASP A 5 12.83 2.79 -18.08
C ASP A 5 12.06 3.05 -16.78
N ALA A 6 12.18 4.25 -16.20
CA ALA A 6 11.45 4.60 -14.99
C ALA A 6 9.96 4.88 -15.31
N GLU A 7 9.10 3.91 -15.02
CA GLU A 7 7.66 4.04 -15.18
C GLU A 7 7.07 4.86 -14.03
N ARG A 8 6.22 5.85 -14.34
CA ARG A 8 5.62 6.73 -13.34
C ARG A 8 4.14 6.41 -13.14
N THR A 9 3.74 6.29 -11.88
CA THR A 9 2.35 6.10 -11.47
C THR A 9 2.02 6.99 -10.26
N THR A 10 0.74 7.10 -9.90
CA THR A 10 0.32 7.88 -8.74
C THR A 10 0.54 7.11 -7.44
N THR A 11 0.20 5.81 -7.44
CA THR A 11 0.31 4.96 -6.24
C THR A 11 0.87 3.59 -6.59
N VAL A 12 1.80 3.08 -5.77
CA VAL A 12 2.22 1.67 -5.84
C VAL A 12 1.71 0.93 -4.60
N VAL A 13 1.03 -0.19 -4.80
CA VAL A 13 0.56 -1.08 -3.74
C VAL A 13 1.45 -2.31 -3.68
N ILE A 14 2.08 -2.54 -2.55
CA ILE A 14 2.95 -3.68 -2.33
C ILE A 14 2.18 -4.82 -1.66
N GLY A 15 2.04 -5.92 -2.40
CA GLY A 15 1.43 -7.17 -1.98
C GLY A 15 0.14 -7.46 -2.73
N ALA A 16 0.14 -8.45 -3.62
CA ALA A 16 -1.04 -8.85 -4.41
C ALA A 16 -2.04 -9.76 -3.66
N GLY A 17 -2.07 -9.67 -2.33
CA GLY A 17 -3.02 -10.39 -1.48
C GLY A 17 -4.35 -9.63 -1.31
N MET A 18 -5.26 -10.20 -0.50
CA MET A 18 -6.53 -9.56 -0.14
C MET A 18 -6.39 -8.07 0.27
N PRO A 19 -5.49 -7.67 1.19
CA PRO A 19 -5.33 -6.26 1.54
C PRO A 19 -4.92 -5.38 0.36
N GLY A 20 -3.99 -5.82 -0.50
CA GLY A 20 -3.53 -5.01 -1.62
C GLY A 20 -4.56 -4.88 -2.73
N LEU A 21 -5.26 -5.97 -3.05
CA LEU A 21 -6.36 -5.90 -4.03
C LEU A 21 -7.54 -5.08 -3.51
N ALA A 22 -7.82 -5.12 -2.19
CA ALA A 22 -8.84 -4.27 -1.59
C ALA A 22 -8.48 -2.78 -1.74
N VAL A 23 -7.23 -2.41 -1.44
CA VAL A 23 -6.74 -1.03 -1.64
C VAL A 23 -6.79 -0.63 -3.11
N ALA A 24 -6.29 -1.46 -4.01
CA ALA A 24 -6.28 -1.18 -5.45
C ALA A 24 -7.70 -0.98 -6.01
N SER A 25 -8.66 -1.78 -5.53
CA SER A 25 -10.07 -1.62 -5.88
C SER A 25 -10.63 -0.28 -5.41
N GLU A 26 -10.31 0.16 -4.19
CA GLU A 26 -10.74 1.46 -3.68
C GLU A 26 -10.07 2.62 -4.43
N LEU A 27 -8.78 2.52 -4.75
CA LEU A 27 -8.07 3.53 -5.54
C LEU A 27 -8.69 3.68 -6.93
N CYS A 28 -8.99 2.56 -7.60
CA CYS A 28 -9.67 2.56 -8.89
C CYS A 28 -11.06 3.21 -8.82
N ARG A 29 -11.85 2.92 -7.78
CA ARG A 29 -13.17 3.58 -7.54
C ARG A 29 -13.05 5.09 -7.39
N HIS A 30 -11.92 5.55 -6.88
CA HIS A 30 -11.61 6.96 -6.69
C HIS A 30 -10.89 7.60 -7.89
N GLY A 31 -10.68 6.86 -8.99
CA GLY A 31 -9.98 7.36 -10.18
C GLY A 31 -8.48 7.56 -10.00
N VAL A 32 -7.87 6.90 -9.01
CA VAL A 32 -6.43 7.00 -8.74
C VAL A 32 -5.70 5.85 -9.42
N ASP A 33 -4.73 6.18 -10.28
CA ASP A 33 -3.87 5.20 -10.93
C ASP A 33 -3.01 4.46 -9.90
N ALA A 34 -3.06 3.12 -9.96
CA ALA A 34 -2.35 2.27 -9.02
C ALA A 34 -1.77 1.03 -9.71
N ILE A 35 -0.51 0.72 -9.38
CA ILE A 35 0.17 -0.52 -9.77
C ILE A 35 0.32 -1.40 -8.53
N VAL A 36 -0.17 -2.64 -8.60
CA VAL A 36 -0.02 -3.64 -7.53
C VAL A 36 1.15 -4.55 -7.84
N VAL A 37 2.11 -4.68 -6.92
CA VAL A 37 3.27 -5.57 -7.06
C VAL A 37 3.17 -6.76 -6.13
N SER A 38 3.79 -7.88 -6.50
CA SER A 38 3.67 -9.18 -5.82
C SER A 38 3.96 -9.14 -4.32
N GLY A 39 5.01 -8.42 -3.93
CA GLY A 39 5.44 -8.25 -2.54
C GLY A 39 6.85 -7.66 -2.46
N LEU A 40 7.40 -7.54 -1.25
CA LEU A 40 8.80 -7.09 -1.05
C LEU A 40 9.74 -8.31 -0.98
N ASN A 41 10.44 -8.62 -2.09
CA ASN A 41 11.53 -9.59 -2.12
C ASN A 41 12.82 -8.82 -2.44
N GLY A 42 13.67 -8.57 -1.44
CA GLY A 42 14.95 -7.89 -1.70
C GLY A 42 15.51 -7.04 -0.59
N PHE A 43 14.79 -6.86 0.53
CA PHE A 43 15.45 -6.33 1.73
C PHE A 43 16.55 -7.32 2.15
N PRO A 44 17.82 -6.89 2.24
CA PRO A 44 18.97 -7.75 2.49
C PRO A 44 18.98 -8.19 3.94
N PHE A 45 18.07 -9.07 4.33
CA PHE A 45 18.09 -9.73 5.64
C PHE A 45 17.30 -11.04 5.63
N SER A 46 17.26 -11.71 4.47
CA SER A 46 16.94 -13.13 4.45
C SER A 46 18.20 -13.92 4.82
N ILE A 47 18.01 -14.89 5.72
CA ILE A 47 18.97 -15.80 6.41
C ILE A 47 19.36 -15.24 7.80
N GLU A 48 19.08 -15.90 8.93
CA GLU A 48 19.07 -17.35 9.20
C GLU A 48 17.70 -17.98 9.49
N SER A 49 17.22 -18.76 8.52
CA SER A 49 16.88 -20.16 8.82
C SER A 49 17.34 -20.95 7.60
N GLY A 50 18.48 -21.62 7.75
CA GLY A 50 19.17 -22.25 6.64
C GLY A 50 18.36 -23.39 6.04
N GLN A 51 17.92 -23.25 4.78
CA GLN A 51 17.96 -24.33 3.81
C GLN A 51 17.70 -23.81 2.38
N PRO A 52 18.44 -24.31 1.37
CA PRO A 52 18.19 -23.97 -0.02
C PRO A 52 17.10 -24.89 -0.59
N GLY A 53 16.09 -24.30 -1.24
CA GLY A 53 15.09 -25.02 -2.04
C GLY A 53 13.66 -24.79 -1.59
N THR A 54 12.82 -24.33 -2.51
CA THR A 54 11.36 -24.17 -2.42
C THR A 54 10.87 -22.97 -1.59
N GLY A 55 10.92 -21.78 -2.20
CA GLY A 55 10.23 -20.58 -1.74
C GLY A 55 8.70 -20.71 -1.88
N SER A 56 8.10 -21.53 -1.03
CA SER A 56 6.68 -21.46 -0.70
C SER A 56 6.61 -21.07 0.78
N LEU A 57 6.13 -19.85 1.04
CA LEU A 57 5.82 -19.37 2.38
C LEU A 57 4.67 -20.22 2.96
N ASN A 58 5.00 -21.42 3.43
CA ASN A 58 4.15 -22.23 4.26
C ASN A 58 3.99 -21.54 5.61
N THR A 59 2.99 -20.69 5.74
CA THR A 59 2.49 -20.15 7.02
C THR A 59 1.78 -21.22 7.86
N GLY A 60 2.22 -22.48 7.79
CA GLY A 60 1.51 -23.62 8.39
C GLY A 60 1.96 -24.01 9.80
N LYS A 61 3.06 -23.46 10.33
CA LYS A 61 3.65 -23.94 11.60
C LYS A 61 4.34 -22.83 12.41
N LEU A 62 3.54 -21.92 12.96
CA LEU A 62 3.86 -21.18 14.19
C LEU A 62 2.69 -21.41 15.18
N PRO A 63 2.95 -21.43 16.50
CA PRO A 63 2.18 -22.19 17.49
C PRO A 63 0.69 -21.81 17.53
N ARG A 64 -0.15 -22.84 17.59
CA ARG A 64 -1.62 -22.77 17.62
C ARG A 64 -2.12 -22.00 18.84
N CYS A 65 -2.33 -20.69 18.70
CA CYS A 65 -3.37 -19.97 19.42
C CYS A 65 -4.54 -19.85 18.44
N ASP A 66 -5.64 -20.54 18.74
CA ASP A 66 -6.93 -20.55 18.02
C ASP A 66 -6.84 -20.19 16.53
N GLY A 67 -6.62 -21.22 15.72
CA GLY A 67 -6.60 -21.07 14.26
C GLY A 67 -7.85 -20.32 13.80
N PRO A 68 -7.73 -19.40 12.82
CA PRO A 68 -8.86 -18.60 12.36
C PRO A 68 -10.00 -19.54 12.01
N ASP A 69 -11.17 -19.27 12.60
CA ASP A 69 -12.40 -20.04 12.41
C ASP A 69 -12.62 -20.34 10.91
N ALA A 70 -13.07 -21.55 10.59
CA ALA A 70 -13.21 -22.01 9.21
C ALA A 70 -14.12 -21.08 8.39
N ALA A 71 -15.14 -20.49 9.03
CA ALA A 71 -15.99 -19.50 8.40
C ALA A 71 -15.24 -18.20 8.06
N SER A 72 -14.32 -17.76 8.91
CA SER A 72 -13.46 -16.58 8.66
C SER A 72 -12.49 -16.80 7.50
N LEU A 73 -11.97 -18.03 7.34
CA LEU A 73 -11.15 -18.40 6.19
C LEU A 73 -11.97 -18.47 4.90
N GLN A 74 -13.19 -18.99 4.96
CA GLN A 74 -14.10 -19.02 3.83
C GLN A 74 -14.48 -17.60 3.39
N GLU A 75 -14.91 -16.73 4.32
CA GLU A 75 -15.24 -15.32 4.05
C GLU A 75 -14.05 -14.61 3.37
N ARG A 76 -12.83 -14.82 3.88
CA ARG A 76 -11.62 -14.27 3.28
C ARG A 76 -11.39 -14.74 1.84
N ASN A 77 -11.62 -16.02 1.55
CA ASN A 77 -11.44 -16.58 0.21
C ASN A 77 -12.51 -16.07 -0.76
N GLU A 78 -13.75 -15.93 -0.32
CA GLU A 78 -14.84 -15.35 -1.10
C GLU A 78 -14.53 -13.89 -1.45
N ILE A 79 -14.13 -13.08 -0.45
CA ILE A 79 -13.71 -11.69 -0.66
C ILE A 79 -12.55 -11.62 -1.64
N LEU A 80 -11.51 -12.44 -1.46
CA LEU A 80 -10.36 -12.45 -2.35
C LEU A 80 -10.73 -12.83 -3.78
N ARG A 81 -11.66 -13.78 -3.96
CA ARG A 81 -12.20 -14.13 -5.27
C ARG A 81 -12.94 -12.94 -5.91
N HIS A 82 -13.77 -12.25 -5.14
CA HIS A 82 -14.46 -11.04 -5.62
C HIS A 82 -13.48 -9.93 -6.01
N LEU A 83 -12.43 -9.71 -5.22
CA LEU A 83 -11.41 -8.70 -5.50
C LEU A 83 -10.60 -9.03 -6.76
N ARG A 84 -10.26 -10.31 -7.00
CA ARG A 84 -9.60 -10.74 -8.23
C ARG A 84 -10.49 -10.55 -9.45
N ASN A 85 -11.77 -10.88 -9.34
CA ASN A 85 -12.74 -10.66 -10.41
C ASN A 85 -12.88 -9.16 -10.70
N TYR A 86 -12.98 -8.33 -9.66
CA TYR A 86 -13.00 -6.88 -9.80
C TYR A 86 -11.74 -6.36 -10.50
N ALA A 87 -10.57 -6.82 -10.08
CA ALA A 87 -9.30 -6.43 -10.69
C ALA A 87 -9.24 -6.77 -12.19
N ALA A 88 -9.72 -7.96 -12.58
CA ALA A 88 -9.79 -8.37 -13.97
C ALA A 88 -10.80 -7.55 -14.77
N SER A 89 -12.01 -7.33 -14.24
CA SER A 89 -13.08 -6.58 -14.92
C SER A 89 -12.77 -5.10 -15.09
N HIS A 90 -11.99 -4.51 -14.18
CA HIS A 90 -11.61 -3.10 -14.21
C HIS A 90 -10.18 -2.86 -14.72
N HIS A 91 -9.54 -3.90 -15.27
CA HIS A 91 -8.18 -3.82 -15.83
C HIS A 91 -7.15 -3.19 -14.88
N LEU A 92 -7.19 -3.54 -13.59
CA LEU A 92 -6.18 -3.09 -12.64
C LEU A 92 -4.80 -3.64 -13.02
N ASP A 93 -3.77 -2.79 -12.96
CA ASP A 93 -2.40 -3.22 -13.19
C ASP A 93 -1.90 -4.02 -11.98
N VAL A 94 -1.96 -5.35 -12.07
CA VAL A 94 -1.55 -6.28 -11.02
C VAL A 94 -0.40 -7.16 -11.51
N ARG A 95 0.82 -6.85 -11.05
CA ARG A 95 2.07 -7.53 -11.39
C ARG A 95 2.42 -8.60 -10.35
N ASN A 96 1.72 -9.73 -10.43
CA ASN A 96 1.88 -10.85 -9.51
C ASN A 96 3.25 -11.53 -9.54
N THR A 97 4.04 -11.34 -10.60
CA THR A 97 5.39 -11.90 -10.76
C THR A 97 6.50 -10.89 -10.52
N THR A 98 6.17 -9.63 -10.28
CA THR A 98 7.15 -8.54 -10.14
C THR A 98 7.24 -8.16 -8.66
N PRO A 99 8.26 -8.63 -7.92
CA PRO A 99 8.48 -8.17 -6.55
C PRO A 99 9.15 -6.79 -6.53
N ALA A 100 8.87 -6.03 -5.47
CA ALA A 100 9.66 -4.87 -5.09
C ALA A 100 10.92 -5.35 -4.36
N VAL A 101 12.07 -4.95 -4.86
CA VAL A 101 13.39 -5.30 -4.34
C VAL A 101 13.88 -4.27 -3.34
N ARG A 102 13.71 -2.98 -3.66
CA ARG A 102 14.20 -1.88 -2.84
C ARG A 102 13.27 -0.67 -2.94
N LEU A 103 13.17 0.06 -1.85
CA LEU A 103 12.38 1.29 -1.73
C LEU A 103 13.31 2.43 -1.37
N ASP A 104 13.36 3.45 -2.22
CA ASP A 104 14.10 4.68 -1.94
C ASP A 104 13.13 5.86 -1.93
N LEU A 105 13.34 6.77 -0.99
CA LEU A 105 12.65 8.04 -0.96
C LEU A 105 13.50 9.08 -1.69
N LEU A 106 13.08 9.43 -2.91
CA LEU A 106 13.67 10.54 -3.65
C LEU A 106 13.09 11.85 -3.10
N ALA A 107 13.82 12.45 -2.15
CA ALA A 107 13.65 13.87 -1.88
C ALA A 107 14.14 14.61 -3.12
N HIS A 108 13.24 15.30 -3.83
CA HIS A 108 13.65 16.19 -4.92
C HIS A 108 14.53 17.30 -4.31
N GLN A 109 15.85 17.14 -4.38
CA GLN A 109 16.79 18.24 -4.24
C GLN A 109 16.79 19.04 -5.54
N GLN A 110 15.68 19.71 -5.84
CA GLN A 110 15.68 20.79 -6.82
C GLN A 110 15.39 22.10 -6.09
N PRO A 111 16.40 22.97 -5.89
CA PRO A 111 16.19 24.33 -5.42
C PRO A 111 15.67 25.18 -6.58
N LEU A 112 14.43 24.92 -7.03
CA LEU A 112 13.73 25.84 -7.91
C LEU A 112 12.27 25.94 -7.49
N LYS A 113 12.01 27.04 -6.77
CA LYS A 113 10.78 27.84 -6.72
C LYS A 113 9.46 27.10 -7.03
N GLN A 114 8.61 27.05 -6.00
CA GLN A 114 7.14 27.06 -6.09
C GLN A 114 6.42 25.71 -6.38
N LYS A 115 6.74 24.66 -5.63
CA LYS A 115 5.75 23.65 -5.21
C LYS A 115 6.28 22.96 -3.96
N PRO A 116 5.47 22.72 -2.91
CA PRO A 116 5.97 22.05 -1.71
C PRO A 116 6.60 20.72 -2.09
N GLU A 117 7.78 20.44 -1.52
CA GLU A 117 8.64 19.29 -1.75
C GLU A 117 7.86 17.99 -2.00
N GLN A 118 7.67 17.63 -3.27
CA GLN A 118 7.01 16.37 -3.63
C GLN A 118 8.01 15.24 -3.45
N LYS A 119 7.91 14.56 -2.31
CA LYS A 119 8.65 13.34 -2.02
C LYS A 119 8.14 12.24 -2.94
N LEU A 120 9.03 11.72 -3.79
CA LEU A 120 8.71 10.68 -4.76
C LEU A 120 9.32 9.36 -4.29
N TRP A 121 8.55 8.28 -4.31
CA TRP A 121 9.05 6.95 -4.02
C TRP A 121 9.62 6.32 -5.28
N ALA A 122 10.83 5.79 -5.20
CA ALA A 122 11.40 4.90 -6.20
C ALA A 122 11.32 3.46 -5.70
N ILE A 123 10.47 2.67 -6.35
CA ILE A 123 10.29 1.25 -6.10
C ILE A 123 11.09 0.50 -7.16
N HIS A 124 12.23 -0.04 -6.75
CA HIS A 124 13.05 -0.87 -7.61
C HIS A 124 12.44 -2.26 -7.69
N THR A 125 12.19 -2.73 -8.89
CA THR A 125 11.75 -4.09 -9.21
C THR A 125 12.80 -4.77 -10.08
N GLU A 126 12.70 -6.09 -10.23
CA GLU A 126 13.58 -6.82 -11.16
C GLU A 126 13.41 -6.38 -12.62
N GLN A 127 12.27 -5.77 -12.95
CA GLN A 127 11.93 -5.34 -14.31
C GLN A 127 12.25 -3.86 -14.57
N GLY A 128 12.69 -3.09 -13.57
CA GLY A 128 12.90 -1.66 -13.70
C GLY A 128 12.48 -0.89 -12.46
N VAL A 129 12.38 0.44 -12.58
CA VAL A 129 12.04 1.34 -11.46
C VAL A 129 10.64 1.90 -11.65
N LEU A 130 9.79 1.74 -10.64
CA LEU A 130 8.48 2.40 -10.57
C LEU A 130 8.60 3.65 -9.70
N LEU A 131 8.21 4.79 -10.23
CA LEU A 131 8.15 6.07 -9.52
C LEU A 131 6.72 6.37 -9.10
N ALA A 132 6.49 6.66 -7.82
CA ALA A 132 5.16 6.95 -7.30
C ALA A 132 5.11 8.04 -6.23
N ASP A 133 4.02 8.81 -6.20
CA ASP A 133 3.80 9.82 -5.16
C ASP A 133 3.35 9.19 -3.83
N ASN A 134 2.75 8.00 -3.91
CA ASN A 134 2.26 7.26 -2.76
C ASN A 134 2.63 5.77 -2.84
N ILE A 135 2.87 5.18 -1.68
CA ILE A 135 3.15 3.76 -1.52
C ILE A 135 2.24 3.18 -0.44
N VAL A 136 1.63 2.04 -0.73
CA VAL A 136 0.83 1.29 0.25
C VAL A 136 1.51 -0.04 0.53
N LEU A 137 1.89 -0.25 1.79
CA LEU A 137 2.49 -1.49 2.24
C LEU A 137 1.42 -2.40 2.83
N THR A 138 1.31 -3.60 2.28
CA THR A 138 0.43 -4.62 2.81
C THR A 138 1.23 -5.78 3.39
N ARG A 139 0.74 -6.36 4.50
CA ARG A 139 1.31 -7.56 5.11
C ARG A 139 2.81 -7.46 5.50
N CYS A 140 3.26 -6.28 5.93
CA CYS A 140 4.59 -6.09 6.49
C CYS A 140 4.58 -6.48 7.98
N GLY A 141 5.47 -7.39 8.41
CA GLY A 141 5.60 -7.71 9.83
C GLY A 141 6.14 -6.50 10.62
N GLN A 142 5.82 -6.38 11.91
CA GLN A 142 6.29 -5.23 12.71
C GLN A 142 7.81 -5.05 12.67
N SER A 143 8.56 -6.15 12.77
CA SER A 143 10.04 -6.13 12.70
C SER A 143 10.54 -5.65 11.34
N GLN A 144 9.87 -6.03 10.25
CA GLN A 144 10.21 -5.60 8.90
C GLN A 144 9.89 -4.11 8.69
N LEU A 145 8.74 -3.65 9.18
CA LEU A 145 8.37 -2.23 9.14
C LEU A 145 9.36 -1.39 9.95
N ARG A 146 9.67 -1.78 11.19
CA ARG A 146 10.62 -1.03 12.04
C ARG A 146 12.01 -0.94 11.41
N ARG A 147 12.52 -2.03 10.83
CA ARG A 147 13.81 -2.05 10.13
C ARG A 147 13.79 -1.18 8.88
N MET A 148 12.76 -1.29 8.05
CA MET A 148 12.60 -0.45 6.86
C MET A 148 12.52 1.04 7.22
N LEU A 149 11.81 1.40 8.30
CA LEU A 149 11.78 2.79 8.78
C LEU A 149 13.15 3.27 9.26
N ALA A 150 13.90 2.41 9.95
CA ALA A 150 15.26 2.71 10.38
C ALA A 150 16.21 2.89 9.17
N ASP A 151 16.10 2.04 8.16
CA ASP A 151 16.91 2.12 6.92
C ASP A 151 16.60 3.41 6.13
N LEU A 152 15.35 3.86 6.16
CA LEU A 152 14.93 5.15 5.60
C LEU A 152 15.30 6.36 6.48
N GLY A 153 15.94 6.14 7.63
CA GLY A 153 16.31 7.20 8.57
C GLY A 153 15.12 7.86 9.29
N ILE A 154 13.95 7.19 9.32
CA ILE A 154 12.73 7.71 9.94
C ILE A 154 12.73 7.31 11.42
N ALA A 155 12.89 8.29 12.30
CA ALA A 155 12.75 8.08 13.74
C ALA A 155 11.28 7.73 14.10
N ILE A 156 11.09 6.61 14.79
CA ILE A 156 9.77 6.18 15.27
C ILE A 156 9.40 7.03 16.49
N GLY A 157 8.71 8.15 16.24
CA GLY A 157 8.19 9.05 17.27
C GLY A 157 6.71 8.83 17.60
N GLN A 158 6.17 9.66 18.50
CA GLN A 158 4.73 9.78 18.66
C GLN A 158 4.12 10.31 17.36
N ASN A 159 3.06 9.66 16.86
CA ASN A 159 2.40 9.94 15.58
C ASN A 159 3.08 9.40 14.31
N LEU A 160 3.67 8.20 14.38
CA LEU A 160 4.20 7.47 13.21
C LEU A 160 3.24 7.53 12.00
N THR A 161 1.97 7.17 12.16
CA THR A 161 0.98 7.13 11.06
C THR A 161 0.83 8.47 10.33
N SER A 162 0.87 9.59 11.05
CA SER A 162 0.78 10.93 10.45
C SER A 162 2.05 11.29 9.69
N ALA A 163 3.22 10.92 10.24
CA ALA A 163 4.50 11.09 9.56
C ALA A 163 4.57 10.25 8.27
N LEU A 164 4.13 8.99 8.33
CA LEU A 164 4.05 8.11 7.16
C LEU A 164 3.14 8.69 6.08
N ARG A 165 1.95 9.16 6.46
CA ARG A 165 1.01 9.81 5.54
C ARG A 165 1.60 11.07 4.90
N ALA A 166 2.32 11.89 5.68
CA ALA A 166 3.01 13.07 5.15
C ALA A 166 4.09 12.70 4.12
N MET A 167 4.70 11.52 4.26
CA MET A 167 5.64 10.96 3.27
C MET A 167 4.96 10.23 2.11
N GLY A 168 3.62 10.10 2.10
CA GLY A 168 2.90 9.32 1.09
C GLY A 168 2.95 7.81 1.32
N MET A 169 3.35 7.35 2.51
CA MET A 169 3.34 5.93 2.87
C MET A 169 2.12 5.58 3.71
N TYR A 170 1.43 4.50 3.31
CA TYR A 170 0.23 4.00 3.98
C TYR A 170 0.39 2.53 4.33
N LEU A 171 -0.24 2.10 5.42
CA LEU A 171 -0.16 0.73 5.94
C LEU A 171 -1.56 0.10 5.95
N VAL A 172 -1.70 -1.11 5.43
CA VAL A 172 -2.95 -1.88 5.47
C VAL A 172 -2.69 -3.32 5.89
N GLY A 173 -3.41 -3.79 6.90
CA GLY A 173 -3.21 -5.12 7.48
C GLY A 173 -1.88 -5.27 8.22
N VAL A 174 -1.34 -4.18 8.78
CA VAL A 174 -0.09 -4.12 9.56
C VAL A 174 -0.41 -3.62 10.97
N GLY A 175 -0.08 -4.37 12.03
CA GLY A 175 -0.36 -3.98 13.42
C GLY A 175 -0.17 -5.11 14.46
N GLU A 176 -0.36 -4.79 15.75
CA GLU A 176 -0.26 -5.68 16.94
C GLU A 176 -1.19 -6.90 16.92
N LEU A 177 -2.21 -6.91 16.06
CA LEU A 177 -3.14 -8.04 15.92
C LEU A 177 -2.48 -9.17 15.12
N VAL A 178 -2.34 -10.33 15.78
CA VAL A 178 -1.78 -11.58 15.23
C VAL A 178 -2.43 -11.99 13.90
N SER A 179 -3.68 -11.57 13.63
CA SER A 179 -4.25 -11.50 12.28
C SER A 179 -5.43 -10.52 12.23
N PRO A 180 -5.42 -9.48 11.37
CA PRO A 180 -6.57 -8.60 11.22
C PRO A 180 -7.74 -9.34 10.55
N THR A 181 -8.96 -9.07 11.00
CA THR A 181 -10.16 -9.66 10.39
C THR A 181 -10.36 -9.15 8.96
N PRO A 182 -11.01 -9.91 8.07
CA PRO A 182 -11.27 -9.46 6.69
C PRO A 182 -11.98 -8.10 6.64
N LYS A 183 -12.95 -7.88 7.52
CA LYS A 183 -13.70 -6.62 7.62
C LYS A 183 -12.82 -5.44 8.00
N GLU A 184 -11.90 -5.62 8.95
CA GLU A 184 -10.97 -4.56 9.34
C GLU A 184 -10.01 -4.21 8.20
N VAL A 185 -9.52 -5.21 7.45
CA VAL A 185 -8.69 -4.95 6.27
C VAL A 185 -9.45 -4.15 5.20
N LEU A 186 -10.71 -4.48 4.94
CA LEU A 186 -11.54 -3.72 3.99
C LEU A 186 -11.80 -2.29 4.49
N ARG A 187 -12.05 -2.12 5.80
CA ARG A 187 -12.21 -0.80 6.41
C ARG A 187 -10.94 0.04 6.26
N GLN A 188 -9.77 -0.55 6.53
CA GLN A 188 -8.47 0.10 6.35
C GLN A 188 -8.22 0.47 4.89
N ALA A 189 -8.52 -0.43 3.96
CA ALA A 189 -8.39 -0.17 2.53
C ALA A 189 -9.23 1.03 2.09
N LYS A 190 -10.48 1.13 2.56
CA LYS A 190 -11.36 2.27 2.28
C LYS A 190 -10.82 3.58 2.83
N VAL A 191 -10.36 3.59 4.09
CA VAL A 191 -9.78 4.79 4.72
C VAL A 191 -8.51 5.23 3.97
N VAL A 192 -7.66 4.29 3.57
CA VAL A 192 -6.42 4.58 2.83
C VAL A 192 -6.74 5.09 1.42
N GLY A 193 -7.66 4.44 0.70
CA GLY A 193 -8.10 4.88 -0.64
C GLY A 193 -8.66 6.30 -0.61
N GLN A 194 -9.51 6.63 0.37
CA GLN A 194 -10.03 7.98 0.56
C GLN A 194 -8.92 8.99 0.88
N ALA A 195 -7.98 8.65 1.75
CA ALA A 195 -6.89 9.54 2.14
C ALA A 195 -5.92 9.83 0.97
N ILE A 196 -5.67 8.84 0.11
CA ILE A 196 -4.87 9.01 -1.11
C ILE A 196 -5.65 9.83 -2.13
N SER A 197 -6.92 9.50 -2.38
CA SER A 197 -7.78 10.25 -3.29
C SER A 197 -7.89 11.73 -2.91
N ALA A 198 -8.08 12.05 -1.63
CA ALA A 198 -8.12 13.44 -1.16
C ALA A 198 -6.80 14.20 -1.37
N LYS A 199 -5.66 13.48 -1.40
CA LYS A 199 -4.34 14.05 -1.69
C LYS A 199 -4.10 14.24 -3.19
N VAL A 200 -4.56 13.30 -4.01
CA VAL A 200 -4.39 13.29 -5.48
C VAL A 200 -5.38 14.25 -6.17
N HIS A 201 -6.61 14.30 -5.69
CA HIS A 201 -7.71 15.12 -6.21
C HIS A 201 -8.21 16.10 -5.13
N PRO A 202 -7.42 17.12 -4.74
CA PRO A 202 -7.82 18.06 -3.69
C PRO A 202 -9.07 18.87 -4.04
N ASP A 203 -9.33 19.12 -5.33
CA ASP A 203 -10.49 19.88 -5.80
C ASP A 203 -11.82 19.13 -5.58
N ASN A 204 -11.81 17.80 -5.65
CA ASN A 204 -12.99 16.98 -5.35
C ASN A 204 -13.34 16.98 -3.85
N ALA A 205 -12.33 17.13 -2.97
CA ALA A 205 -12.55 17.24 -1.53
C ALA A 205 -13.19 18.58 -1.13
N LEU A 206 -12.94 19.64 -1.90
CA LEU A 206 -13.58 20.95 -1.74
C LEU A 206 -14.97 21.00 -2.38
N ALA A 207 -15.17 20.37 -3.54
CA ALA A 207 -16.48 20.27 -4.20
C ALA A 207 -17.48 19.42 -3.39
N GLY A 208 -17.03 18.32 -2.77
CA GLY A 208 -17.85 17.50 -1.87
C GLY A 208 -18.23 18.21 -0.55
N ARG A 209 -17.46 19.20 -0.10
CA ARG A 209 -17.80 20.07 1.04
C ARG A 209 -18.70 21.24 0.66
N ALA A 210 -18.69 21.68 -0.60
CA ALA A 210 -19.51 22.78 -1.07
C ALA A 210 -21.00 22.41 -1.21
N LEU A 211 -21.33 21.13 -1.40
CA LEU A 211 -22.73 20.67 -1.58
C LEU A 211 -23.52 20.45 -0.28
N THR A 212 -22.92 20.68 0.89
CA THR A 212 -23.63 20.63 2.19
C THR A 212 -23.98 22.00 2.78
N GLY A 213 -23.83 23.09 2.02
CA GLY A 213 -24.10 24.44 2.52
C GLY A 213 -25.06 25.23 1.63
N SER A 214 -26.22 25.57 2.21
CA SER A 214 -27.12 26.65 1.78
C SER A 214 -28.29 26.26 0.85
N PHE A 215 -29.30 25.59 1.43
CA PHE A 215 -30.69 25.98 1.16
C PHE A 215 -31.06 27.07 2.17
N ALA A 216 -30.78 28.33 1.84
CA ALA A 216 -31.42 29.45 2.51
C ALA A 216 -32.84 29.57 1.93
N ALA A 217 -33.83 29.27 2.77
CA ALA A 217 -35.24 29.49 2.47
C ALA A 217 -35.48 31.00 2.26
N LEU A 218 -36.06 31.37 1.12
CA LEU A 218 -36.71 32.65 0.91
C LEU A 218 -38.15 32.53 1.43
N ALA A 219 -38.44 33.24 2.50
CA ALA A 219 -39.78 33.64 2.93
C ALA A 219 -39.73 35.12 3.30
#